data_AF-A0A519VW83-F1
#
_entry.id   AF-A0A519VW83-F1
#
_cell.length_a   1.000
_cell.length_b   1.000
_cell.length_c   1.000
_cell.angle_alpha   90.00
_cell.angle_beta   90.00
_cell.angle_gamma   90.00
#
_symmetry.space_group_name_H-M   'P 1'
#
loop_
_entity.id
_entity.type
_entity.pdbx_description
1 polymer ?
#
loop_
_entity_poly.entity_id
_entity_poly.type
_entity_poly.pdbx_seq_one_letter_code
_entity_poly.pdbx_strand_id
1 'polypeptide(L)'
;MKIKLFTLACFLVASSAAKAQTAYQWKTGTSGGYSYKYVTNDPTKSRFYTLKNGLTVILSQNNKEPNITYKMAVRAGSNTDPRTNTGLAHYLEHLLFKGTDKFGTLNYAKEKPLLDKVEALYETYNKTTDPAKRKEIYKEIDKVSGEASEYSIANEYDKMMKAIGSNSTNAHTSVEETVYEEDLPSNNIDRFLSLQAERFRAPVFRIFHTELEAVYEEKNIGMDNDGRKMYEKMLFALFPTHNYGQQTTIGTIEHLKNPSLVEIRKYYNKYYVPNNMALIMSGDINYDDLIKKIDKNFSY
;
A
#
# COMPACT_ATOMS: atom_id res chain seq x y z
N MET A 1 34.64 37.37 -62.37
CA MET A 1 34.23 35.95 -62.28
C MET A 1 34.86 35.28 -61.05
N LYS A 2 34.58 35.82 -59.86
CA LYS A 2 34.87 35.30 -58.50
C LYS A 2 33.85 36.03 -57.63
N ILE A 3 33.33 35.42 -56.56
CA ILE A 3 32.18 35.89 -55.74
C ILE A 3 30.81 35.43 -56.29
N LYS A 4 30.57 34.11 -56.39
CA LYS A 4 29.20 33.53 -56.35
C LYS A 4 29.15 32.10 -55.78
N LEU A 5 30.20 31.62 -55.11
CA LEU A 5 30.25 30.22 -54.63
C LEU A 5 30.47 30.03 -53.12
N PHE A 6 30.43 31.10 -52.32
CA PHE A 6 30.68 30.99 -50.87
C PHE A 6 29.47 31.23 -49.98
N THR A 7 28.32 31.63 -50.53
CA THR A 7 27.10 31.91 -49.75
C THR A 7 26.14 30.72 -49.65
N LEU A 8 26.39 29.62 -50.38
CA LEU A 8 25.52 28.44 -50.33
C LEU A 8 26.00 27.36 -49.33
N ALA A 9 27.21 27.50 -48.79
CA ALA A 9 27.74 26.55 -47.80
C ALA A 9 27.30 26.89 -46.35
N CYS A 10 26.96 28.15 -46.05
CA CYS A 10 26.51 28.54 -44.71
C CYS A 10 25.00 28.37 -44.47
N PHE A 11 24.20 28.05 -45.51
CA PHE A 11 22.76 27.80 -45.35
C PHE A 11 22.38 26.32 -45.32
N LEU A 12 23.33 25.40 -45.56
CA LEU A 12 23.10 23.95 -45.49
C LEU A 12 23.57 23.30 -44.17
N VAL A 13 24.15 24.08 -43.26
CA VAL A 13 24.56 23.60 -41.92
C VAL A 13 23.65 24.13 -40.81
N ALA A 14 22.65 24.96 -41.14
CA ALA A 14 21.66 25.47 -40.19
C ALA A 14 20.36 24.63 -40.13
N SER A 15 20.32 23.47 -40.81
CA SER A 15 19.20 22.52 -40.73
C SER A 15 19.55 21.24 -39.97
N SER A 16 20.55 21.27 -39.08
CA SER A 16 20.60 20.37 -37.92
C SER A 16 19.67 20.90 -36.82
N ALA A 17 18.43 21.24 -37.21
CA ALA A 17 17.37 21.53 -36.28
C ALA A 17 17.13 20.27 -35.44
N ALA A 18 17.59 20.30 -34.20
CA ALA A 18 16.95 19.70 -33.04
C ALA A 18 16.34 18.30 -33.25
N LYS A 19 17.16 17.27 -33.51
CA LYS A 19 16.76 15.86 -33.28
C LYS A 19 16.88 15.44 -31.81
N ALA A 20 16.79 16.39 -30.87
CA ALA A 20 17.14 16.16 -29.48
C ALA A 20 15.93 15.98 -28.53
N GLN A 21 14.68 15.90 -29.01
CA GLN A 21 13.54 16.03 -28.08
C GLN A 21 12.29 15.16 -28.32
N THR A 22 12.42 13.98 -28.93
CA THR A 22 11.27 13.03 -29.02
C THR A 22 11.63 11.56 -28.82
N ALA A 23 12.67 11.22 -28.05
CA ALA A 23 12.97 9.81 -27.77
C ALA A 23 11.85 9.13 -26.96
N TYR A 24 11.23 9.87 -26.03
CA TYR A 24 10.24 9.34 -25.09
C TYR A 24 8.94 10.13 -25.21
N GLN A 25 7.93 9.55 -25.85
CA GLN A 25 6.60 10.12 -25.99
C GLN A 25 5.55 9.14 -25.48
N TRP A 26 4.57 9.63 -24.73
CA TRP A 26 3.38 8.87 -24.41
C TRP A 26 2.57 8.60 -25.68
N LYS A 27 2.19 7.34 -25.87
CA LYS A 27 1.32 6.86 -26.92
C LYS A 27 0.25 5.95 -26.32
N THR A 28 -0.80 5.71 -27.09
CA THR A 28 -1.87 4.77 -26.73
C THR A 28 -1.82 3.60 -27.68
N GLY A 29 -1.95 2.39 -27.15
CA GLY A 29 -2.08 1.16 -27.90
C GLY A 29 -3.29 0.37 -27.44
N THR A 30 -3.65 -0.64 -28.22
CA THR A 30 -4.76 -1.55 -27.92
C THR A 30 -4.32 -2.97 -28.20
N SER A 31 -4.51 -3.87 -27.24
CA SER A 31 -4.22 -5.30 -27.39
C SER A 31 -5.08 -6.10 -26.42
N GLY A 32 -5.43 -7.34 -26.78
CA GLY A 32 -6.19 -8.24 -25.89
C GLY A 32 -7.58 -7.73 -25.48
N GLY A 33 -8.13 -6.71 -26.15
CA GLY A 33 -9.40 -6.06 -25.78
C GLY A 33 -9.25 -4.86 -24.82
N TYR A 34 -8.03 -4.46 -24.46
CA TYR A 34 -7.77 -3.36 -23.53
C TYR A 34 -6.96 -2.26 -24.21
N SER A 35 -7.28 -1.00 -23.86
CA SER A 35 -6.48 0.16 -24.22
C SER A 35 -5.45 0.43 -23.12
N TYR A 36 -4.23 0.77 -23.50
CA TYR A 36 -3.14 1.11 -22.58
C TYR A 36 -2.30 2.26 -23.11
N LYS A 37 -1.65 2.97 -22.18
CA LYS A 37 -0.61 3.94 -22.48
C LYS A 37 0.76 3.29 -22.39
N TYR A 38 1.70 3.77 -23.17
CA TYR A 38 3.11 3.36 -23.13
C TYR A 38 4.01 4.53 -23.56
N VAL A 39 5.30 4.44 -23.23
CA VAL A 39 6.30 5.44 -23.64
C VAL A 39 7.17 4.86 -24.77
N THR A 40 7.36 5.60 -25.85
CA THR A 40 8.25 5.17 -26.95
C THR A 40 9.68 5.01 -26.45
N ASN A 41 10.39 4.01 -26.96
CA ASN A 41 11.79 3.70 -26.60
C ASN A 41 12.01 3.41 -25.10
N ASP A 42 10.95 3.14 -24.32
CA ASP A 42 11.08 2.61 -22.97
C ASP A 42 11.71 1.21 -23.03
N PRO A 43 12.90 1.00 -22.43
CA PRO A 43 13.59 -0.29 -22.44
C PRO A 43 12.77 -1.39 -21.74
N THR A 44 11.92 -1.02 -20.79
CA THR A 44 11.05 -1.97 -20.05
C THR A 44 9.78 -2.30 -20.82
N LYS A 45 9.45 -1.51 -21.86
CA LYS A 45 8.22 -1.65 -22.66
C LYS A 45 6.98 -1.76 -21.78
N SER A 46 6.91 -0.93 -20.74
CA SER A 46 5.85 -0.95 -19.75
C SER A 46 4.50 -0.53 -20.37
N ARG A 47 3.43 -1.17 -19.92
CA ARG A 47 2.05 -0.83 -20.31
C ARG A 47 1.27 -0.34 -19.09
N PHE A 48 0.60 0.79 -19.25
CA PHE A 48 -0.19 1.47 -18.22
C PHE A 48 -1.68 1.39 -18.59
N TYR A 49 -2.46 0.67 -17.81
CA TYR A 49 -3.90 0.49 -18.01
C TYR A 49 -4.67 1.24 -16.92
N THR A 50 -5.93 1.56 -17.22
CA THR A 50 -6.91 1.99 -16.22
C THR A 50 -8.13 1.11 -16.39
N LEU A 51 -8.47 0.35 -15.35
CA LEU A 51 -9.65 -0.50 -15.34
C LEU A 51 -10.92 0.35 -15.24
N LYS A 52 -12.09 -0.26 -15.48
CA LYS A 52 -13.38 0.45 -15.46
C LYS A 52 -13.72 1.06 -14.09
N ASN A 53 -13.29 0.43 -13.00
CA ASN A 53 -13.48 0.96 -11.64
C ASN A 53 -12.41 2.00 -11.24
N GLY A 54 -11.47 2.33 -12.13
CA GLY A 54 -10.43 3.33 -11.91
C GLY A 54 -9.08 2.78 -11.44
N LEU A 55 -8.96 1.48 -11.14
CA LEU A 55 -7.69 0.89 -10.75
C LEU A 55 -6.63 1.10 -11.84
N THR A 56 -5.49 1.67 -11.46
CA THR A 56 -4.33 1.75 -12.36
C THR A 56 -3.59 0.41 -12.34
N VAL A 57 -3.27 -0.12 -13.51
CA VAL A 57 -2.46 -1.34 -13.64
C VAL A 57 -1.22 -1.03 -14.46
N ILE A 58 -0.04 -1.36 -13.95
CA ILE A 58 1.25 -1.13 -14.63
C ILE A 58 1.96 -2.47 -14.78
N LEU A 59 2.18 -2.89 -16.02
CA LEU A 59 2.81 -4.17 -16.34
C LEU A 59 4.13 -3.95 -17.08
N SER A 60 5.18 -4.62 -16.61
CA SER A 60 6.52 -4.65 -17.24
C SER A 60 7.00 -6.09 -17.43
N GLN A 61 7.42 -6.46 -18.63
CA GLN A 61 7.77 -7.84 -18.96
C GLN A 61 9.27 -8.05 -18.83
N ASN A 62 9.65 -9.05 -18.04
CA ASN A 62 11.01 -9.53 -17.90
C ASN A 62 11.03 -11.06 -17.73
N ASN A 63 11.21 -11.78 -18.84
CA ASN A 63 11.14 -13.24 -18.87
C ASN A 63 12.50 -13.92 -18.58
N LYS A 64 13.42 -13.23 -17.88
CA LYS A 64 14.73 -13.79 -17.52
C LYS A 64 14.63 -14.89 -16.47
N GLU A 65 13.67 -14.76 -15.57
CA GLU A 65 13.40 -15.69 -14.48
C GLU A 65 11.90 -15.95 -14.41
N PRO A 66 11.44 -17.17 -14.08
CA PRO A 66 10.03 -17.51 -13.94
C PRO A 66 9.43 -16.97 -12.63
N ASN A 67 9.70 -15.70 -12.34
CA ASN A 67 9.31 -15.01 -11.12
C ASN A 67 8.69 -13.65 -11.48
N ILE A 68 7.84 -13.17 -10.58
CA ILE A 68 7.15 -11.89 -10.72
C ILE A 68 7.31 -11.13 -9.41
N THR A 69 7.52 -9.83 -9.52
CA THR A 69 7.37 -8.89 -8.40
C THR A 69 6.05 -8.18 -8.56
N TYR A 70 5.31 -8.07 -7.46
CA TYR A 70 4.04 -7.38 -7.37
C TYR A 70 4.14 -6.24 -6.36
N LYS A 71 3.48 -5.12 -6.66
CA LYS A 71 3.19 -4.07 -5.71
C LYS A 71 1.73 -3.64 -5.81
N MET A 72 1.06 -3.47 -4.66
CA MET A 72 -0.17 -2.70 -4.55
C MET A 72 0.15 -1.39 -3.84
N ALA A 73 0.16 -0.29 -4.58
CA ALA A 73 0.39 1.04 -4.04
C ALA A 73 -0.94 1.76 -3.82
N VAL A 74 -1.12 2.32 -2.64
CA VAL A 74 -2.23 3.21 -2.29
C VAL A 74 -1.68 4.62 -2.18
N ARG A 75 -2.28 5.57 -2.89
CA ARG A 75 -1.90 6.99 -2.81
C ARG A 75 -2.51 7.65 -1.57
N ALA A 76 -2.12 7.13 -0.41
CA ALA A 76 -2.43 7.65 0.91
C ALA A 76 -1.38 7.13 1.88
N GLY A 77 -0.89 7.99 2.76
CA GLY A 77 0.13 7.70 3.76
C GLY A 77 -0.08 8.55 5.00
N SER A 78 0.97 8.80 5.78
CA SER A 78 0.83 9.57 7.02
C SER A 78 0.36 11.02 6.82
N ASN A 79 0.59 11.62 5.64
CA ASN A 79 0.07 12.94 5.28
C ASN A 79 -1.46 13.01 5.27
N THR A 80 -2.13 11.86 5.12
CA THR A 80 -3.60 11.76 5.10
C THR A 80 -4.20 11.29 6.42
N ASP A 81 -3.37 11.03 7.44
CA ASP A 81 -3.83 10.71 8.80
C ASP A 81 -4.61 11.89 9.40
N PRO A 82 -5.68 11.62 10.17
CA PRO A 82 -6.33 12.67 10.93
C PRO A 82 -5.37 13.21 12.01
N ARG A 83 -5.47 14.51 12.32
CA ARG A 83 -4.64 15.16 13.35
C ARG A 83 -4.78 14.52 14.73
N THR A 84 -5.91 13.86 14.99
CA THR A 84 -6.23 13.18 16.25
C THR A 84 -5.67 11.75 16.33
N ASN A 85 -5.17 11.18 15.24
CA ASN A 85 -4.67 9.80 15.19
C ASN A 85 -3.52 9.71 14.17
N THR A 86 -2.34 10.19 14.56
CA THR A 86 -1.12 10.02 13.75
C THR A 86 -0.64 8.56 13.82
N GLY A 87 -0.01 8.07 12.74
CA GLY A 87 0.42 6.69 12.62
C GLY A 87 -0.68 5.74 12.12
N LEU A 88 -1.83 6.28 11.75
CA LEU A 88 -3.02 5.49 11.41
C LEU A 88 -2.83 4.74 10.10
N ALA A 89 -2.27 5.38 9.07
CA ALA A 89 -1.92 4.73 7.80
C ALA A 89 -0.98 3.53 8.01
N HIS A 90 0.04 3.71 8.87
CA HIS A 90 0.99 2.66 9.21
C HIS A 90 0.33 1.53 10.00
N TYR A 91 -0.55 1.84 10.95
CA TYR A 91 -1.35 0.79 11.62
C TYR A 91 -2.21 0.00 10.63
N LEU A 92 -2.88 0.69 9.71
CA LEU A 92 -3.71 0.03 8.71
C LEU A 92 -2.88 -0.90 7.82
N GLU A 93 -1.65 -0.51 7.50
CA GLU A 93 -0.69 -1.36 6.78
C GLU A 93 -0.53 -2.73 7.44
N HIS A 94 -0.22 -2.74 8.73
CA HIS A 94 -0.07 -3.97 9.53
C HIS A 94 -1.36 -4.79 9.56
N LEU A 95 -2.51 -4.11 9.67
CA LEU A 95 -3.81 -4.76 9.81
C LEU A 95 -4.28 -5.44 8.54
N LEU A 96 -3.86 -4.98 7.36
CA LEU A 96 -4.21 -5.63 6.09
C LEU A 96 -3.59 -7.02 5.90
N PHE A 97 -2.65 -7.43 6.75
CA PHE A 97 -2.10 -8.79 6.76
C PHE A 97 -2.89 -9.76 7.64
N LYS A 98 -3.82 -9.26 8.48
CA LYS A 98 -4.48 -10.10 9.49
C LYS A 98 -5.67 -10.90 8.95
N GLY A 99 -5.96 -10.75 7.66
CA GLY A 99 -6.93 -11.52 6.90
C GLY A 99 -8.29 -10.86 6.78
N THR A 100 -9.28 -11.64 6.38
CA THR A 100 -10.62 -11.17 5.99
C THR A 100 -11.71 -12.01 6.63
N ASP A 101 -12.99 -11.79 6.28
CA ASP A 101 -14.07 -12.70 6.65
C ASP A 101 -13.96 -14.09 5.98
N LYS A 102 -13.06 -14.28 5.00
CA LYS A 102 -12.84 -15.55 4.29
C LYS A 102 -11.61 -16.33 4.72
N PHE A 103 -10.58 -15.67 5.23
CA PHE A 103 -9.36 -16.34 5.71
C PHE A 103 -8.78 -15.63 6.94
N GLY A 104 -7.92 -16.33 7.68
CA GLY A 104 -7.33 -15.85 8.94
C GLY A 104 -8.23 -16.08 10.16
N THR A 105 -9.27 -16.92 10.04
CA THR A 105 -10.23 -17.22 11.10
C THR A 105 -10.74 -18.65 11.00
N LEU A 106 -10.92 -19.32 12.14
CA LEU A 106 -11.56 -20.63 12.26
C LEU A 106 -13.09 -20.52 12.16
N ASN A 107 -13.66 -19.40 12.63
CA ASN A 107 -15.10 -19.15 12.58
C ASN A 107 -15.41 -17.65 12.71
N TYR A 108 -15.52 -16.96 11.57
CA TYR A 108 -15.78 -15.53 11.55
C TYR A 108 -17.10 -15.15 12.24
N ALA A 109 -18.14 -15.97 12.13
CA ALA A 109 -19.44 -15.66 12.71
C ALA A 109 -19.40 -15.62 14.25
N LYS A 110 -18.51 -16.41 14.87
CA LYS A 110 -18.26 -16.38 16.32
C LYS A 110 -17.21 -15.34 16.72
N GLU A 111 -16.23 -15.10 15.86
CA GLU A 111 -15.18 -14.10 16.07
C GLU A 111 -15.73 -12.67 16.04
N LYS A 112 -16.61 -12.37 15.06
CA LYS A 112 -17.07 -11.01 14.78
C LYS A 112 -17.68 -10.29 15.98
N PRO A 113 -18.61 -10.88 16.78
CA PRO A 113 -19.16 -10.19 17.95
C PRO A 113 -18.11 -9.83 19.00
N LEU A 114 -17.04 -10.63 19.12
CA LEU A 114 -15.94 -10.34 20.03
C LEU A 114 -15.09 -9.18 19.49
N LEU A 115 -14.80 -9.17 18.19
CA LEU A 115 -14.12 -8.04 17.54
C LEU A 115 -14.91 -6.73 17.64
N ASP A 116 -16.23 -6.79 17.44
CA ASP A 116 -17.11 -5.63 17.60
C ASP A 116 -17.06 -5.10 19.06
N LYS A 117 -17.00 -6.00 20.05
CA LYS A 117 -16.83 -5.64 21.46
C LYS A 117 -15.46 -5.03 21.74
N VAL A 118 -14.38 -5.58 21.18
CA VAL A 118 -13.02 -5.01 21.28
C VAL A 118 -13.00 -3.60 20.69
N GLU A 119 -13.57 -3.39 19.50
CA GLU A 119 -13.70 -2.08 18.87
C GLU A 119 -14.41 -1.09 19.80
N ALA A 120 -15.59 -1.43 20.34
CA ALA A 120 -16.33 -0.57 21.26
C ALA A 120 -15.57 -0.26 22.56
N LEU A 121 -14.81 -1.21 23.09
CA LEU A 121 -13.99 -1.02 24.28
C LEU A 121 -12.83 -0.05 24.01
N TYR A 122 -12.17 -0.13 22.85
CA TYR A 122 -11.12 0.82 22.47
C TYR A 122 -11.66 2.23 22.28
N GLU A 123 -12.85 2.40 21.69
CA GLU A 123 -13.49 3.71 21.57
C GLU A 123 -13.84 4.32 22.95
N THR A 124 -14.19 3.46 23.91
CA THR A 124 -14.43 3.87 25.30
C THR A 124 -13.11 4.21 25.99
N TYR A 125 -12.09 3.38 25.81
CA TYR A 125 -10.74 3.56 26.37
C TYR A 125 -10.13 4.88 25.90
N ASN A 126 -10.20 5.16 24.59
CA ASN A 126 -9.70 6.38 23.95
C ASN A 126 -10.25 7.65 24.63
N LYS A 127 -11.55 7.68 24.95
CA LYS A 127 -12.24 8.84 25.55
C LYS A 127 -12.11 8.93 27.07
N THR A 128 -11.60 7.88 27.71
CA THR A 128 -11.51 7.81 29.18
C THR A 128 -10.17 8.38 29.65
N THR A 129 -10.20 9.38 30.52
CA THR A 129 -8.99 10.01 31.08
C THR A 129 -8.63 9.52 32.48
N ASP A 130 -9.61 9.01 33.24
CA ASP A 130 -9.40 8.51 34.60
C ASP A 130 -8.50 7.25 34.60
N PRO A 131 -7.33 7.26 35.28
CA PRO A 131 -6.38 6.14 35.22
C PRO A 131 -6.92 4.81 35.74
N ALA A 132 -7.77 4.83 36.78
CA ALA A 132 -8.33 3.62 37.36
C ALA A 132 -9.33 2.97 36.39
N LYS A 133 -10.26 3.76 35.84
CA LYS A 133 -11.20 3.30 34.81
C LYS A 133 -10.49 2.83 33.55
N ARG A 134 -9.45 3.52 33.09
CA ARG A 134 -8.63 3.09 31.95
C ARG A 134 -8.04 1.71 32.18
N LYS A 135 -7.51 1.45 33.38
CA LYS A 135 -6.94 0.15 33.74
C LYS A 135 -8.00 -0.96 33.73
N GLU A 136 -9.22 -0.67 34.20
CA GLU A 136 -10.34 -1.60 34.16
C GLU A 136 -10.78 -1.91 32.72
N ILE A 137 -10.94 -0.88 31.88
CA ILE A 137 -11.30 -1.06 30.47
C ILE A 137 -10.22 -1.86 29.74
N TYR A 138 -8.94 -1.56 29.98
CA TYR A 138 -7.83 -2.29 29.36
C TYR A 138 -7.82 -3.77 29.74
N LYS A 139 -8.14 -4.10 30.99
CA LYS A 139 -8.28 -5.49 31.44
C LYS A 139 -9.42 -6.21 30.70
N GLU A 140 -10.52 -5.53 30.42
CA GLU A 140 -11.61 -6.10 29.62
C GLU A 140 -11.21 -6.24 28.13
N ILE A 141 -10.47 -5.27 27.58
CA ILE A 141 -9.90 -5.37 26.21
C ILE A 141 -9.02 -6.61 26.10
N ASP A 142 -8.08 -6.80 27.03
CA ASP A 142 -7.16 -7.94 27.06
C ASP A 142 -7.94 -9.27 27.11
N LYS A 143 -8.89 -9.38 28.03
CA LYS A 143 -9.76 -10.56 28.16
C LYS A 143 -10.51 -10.88 26.86
N VAL A 144 -11.24 -9.91 26.31
CA VAL A 144 -12.07 -10.13 25.10
C VAL A 144 -11.20 -10.37 23.87
N SER A 145 -10.03 -9.72 23.79
CA SER A 145 -9.04 -9.96 22.73
C SER A 145 -8.49 -11.38 22.81
N GLY A 146 -8.24 -11.89 24.02
CA GLY A 146 -7.88 -13.29 24.26
C GLY A 146 -8.97 -14.25 23.77
N GLU A 147 -10.23 -14.01 24.14
CA GLU A 147 -11.37 -14.81 23.66
C GLU A 147 -11.52 -14.77 22.13
N ALA A 148 -11.28 -13.61 21.50
CA ALA A 148 -11.32 -13.49 20.03
C ALA A 148 -10.17 -14.25 19.36
N SER A 149 -8.98 -14.26 19.99
CA SER A 149 -7.78 -14.89 19.44
C SER A 149 -7.90 -16.42 19.28
N GLU A 150 -8.77 -17.06 20.07
CA GLU A 150 -9.10 -18.49 19.93
C GLU A 150 -9.73 -18.83 18.56
N TYR A 151 -10.30 -17.84 17.87
CA TYR A 151 -10.82 -17.98 16.52
C TYR A 151 -9.86 -17.47 15.45
N SER A 152 -8.88 -16.63 15.81
CA SER A 152 -7.94 -16.03 14.87
C SER A 152 -6.85 -17.03 14.49
N ILE A 153 -6.51 -17.10 13.20
CA ILE A 153 -5.37 -17.88 12.72
C ILE A 153 -4.21 -16.94 12.48
N ALA A 154 -3.28 -16.87 13.43
CA ALA A 154 -2.10 -16.01 13.32
C ALA A 154 -1.24 -16.39 12.09
N ASN A 155 -0.76 -15.35 11.40
CA ASN A 155 0.11 -15.43 10.22
C ASN A 155 -0.47 -16.26 9.06
N GLU A 156 -1.80 -16.34 8.97
CA GLU A 156 -2.46 -17.12 7.91
C GLU A 156 -2.13 -16.58 6.51
N TYR A 157 -2.11 -15.26 6.34
CA TYR A 157 -1.71 -14.65 5.07
C TYR A 157 -0.30 -15.10 4.66
N ASP A 158 0.68 -15.02 5.57
CA ASP A 158 2.07 -15.42 5.28
C ASP A 158 2.17 -16.90 4.93
N LYS A 159 1.38 -17.77 5.59
CA LYS A 159 1.32 -19.20 5.26
C LYS A 159 0.74 -19.42 3.87
N MET A 160 -0.32 -18.69 3.51
CA MET A 160 -0.93 -18.76 2.18
C MET A 160 0.04 -18.26 1.09
N MET A 161 0.77 -17.18 1.34
CA MET A 161 1.80 -16.66 0.44
C MET A 161 2.97 -17.63 0.28
N LYS A 162 3.45 -18.25 1.36
CA LYS A 162 4.45 -19.32 1.29
C LYS A 162 3.95 -20.54 0.51
N ALA A 163 2.68 -20.91 0.65
CA ALA A 163 2.07 -22.00 -0.12
C ALA A 163 1.93 -21.69 -1.62
N ILE A 164 1.85 -20.41 -1.98
CA ILE A 164 1.92 -19.92 -3.37
C ILE A 164 3.36 -19.95 -3.92
N GLY A 165 4.37 -20.07 -3.05
CA GLY A 165 5.78 -20.08 -3.41
C GLY A 165 6.45 -18.71 -3.33
N SER A 166 5.83 -17.73 -2.65
CA SER A 166 6.44 -16.44 -2.36
C SER A 166 7.59 -16.59 -1.36
N ASN A 167 8.68 -15.86 -1.61
CA ASN A 167 9.84 -15.76 -0.70
C ASN A 167 9.84 -14.46 0.11
N SER A 168 9.12 -13.45 -0.35
CA SER A 168 9.09 -12.12 0.23
C SER A 168 7.68 -11.58 0.27
N THR A 169 7.23 -11.29 1.49
CA THR A 169 6.01 -10.57 1.81
C THR A 169 6.40 -9.39 2.67
N ASN A 170 6.07 -8.18 2.24
CA ASN A 170 6.39 -6.97 3.00
C ASN A 170 5.42 -5.83 2.67
N ALA A 171 5.50 -4.75 3.43
CA ALA A 171 4.89 -3.49 3.09
C ALA A 171 5.70 -2.32 3.68
N HIS A 172 5.34 -1.12 3.27
CA HIS A 172 5.82 0.08 3.92
C HIS A 172 4.79 1.20 3.78
N THR A 173 4.85 2.12 4.73
CA THR A 173 4.11 3.38 4.71
C THR A 173 5.09 4.54 4.73
N SER A 174 4.82 5.52 3.88
CA SER A 174 5.54 6.78 3.78
C SER A 174 4.57 7.94 3.96
N VAL A 175 5.02 9.15 3.64
CA VAL A 175 4.25 10.37 3.81
C VAL A 175 3.02 10.36 2.89
N GLU A 176 3.16 9.96 1.63
CA GLU A 176 2.07 10.07 0.64
C GLU A 176 1.55 8.72 0.11
N GLU A 177 2.14 7.62 0.55
CA GLU A 177 1.80 6.29 0.05
C GLU A 177 1.94 5.19 1.10
N THR A 178 1.19 4.12 0.88
CA THR A 178 1.38 2.82 1.51
C THR A 178 1.47 1.78 0.40
N VAL A 179 2.51 0.96 0.42
CA VAL A 179 2.81 -0.01 -0.65
C VAL A 179 2.98 -1.39 -0.05
N TYR A 180 2.22 -2.36 -0.58
CA TYR A 180 2.33 -3.77 -0.24
C TYR A 180 3.13 -4.47 -1.34
N GLU A 181 4.14 -5.23 -0.96
CA GLU A 181 5.12 -5.83 -1.86
C GLU A 181 5.16 -7.34 -1.69
N GLU A 182 5.13 -8.06 -2.81
CA GLU A 182 5.14 -9.51 -2.84
C GLU A 182 5.99 -10.01 -4.02
N ASP A 183 6.52 -11.22 -3.92
CA ASP A 183 7.04 -11.98 -5.05
C ASP A 183 6.30 -13.31 -5.24
N LEU A 184 6.35 -13.87 -6.44
CA LEU A 184 5.70 -15.13 -6.75
C LEU A 184 6.24 -15.81 -8.03
N PRO A 185 6.29 -17.15 -8.06
CA PRO A 185 6.50 -17.90 -9.29
C PRO A 185 5.42 -17.60 -10.34
N SER A 186 5.82 -17.46 -11.62
CA SER A 186 4.90 -17.06 -12.70
C SER A 186 3.74 -18.05 -12.95
N ASN A 187 3.90 -19.31 -12.56
CA ASN A 187 2.86 -20.33 -12.65
C ASN A 187 1.77 -20.25 -11.56
N ASN A 188 1.92 -19.39 -10.55
CA ASN A 188 0.96 -19.25 -9.44
C ASN A 188 0.13 -17.95 -9.47
N ILE A 189 0.19 -17.17 -10.56
CA ILE A 189 -0.52 -15.89 -10.73
C ILE A 189 -2.00 -15.96 -10.33
N ASP A 190 -2.74 -16.98 -10.76
CA ASP A 190 -4.19 -17.03 -10.54
C ASP A 190 -4.57 -17.17 -9.06
N ARG A 191 -3.81 -17.99 -8.31
CA ARG A 191 -3.99 -18.14 -6.85
C ARG A 191 -3.62 -16.85 -6.13
N PHE A 192 -2.51 -16.24 -6.54
CA PHE A 192 -2.06 -14.98 -5.98
C PHE A 192 -3.06 -13.85 -6.18
N LEU A 193 -3.53 -13.62 -7.42
CA LEU A 193 -4.50 -12.54 -7.70
C LEU A 193 -5.79 -12.74 -6.92
N SER A 194 -6.24 -13.98 -6.74
CA SER A 194 -7.42 -14.29 -5.92
C SER A 194 -7.20 -13.92 -4.45
N LEU A 195 -6.02 -14.24 -3.89
CA LEU A 195 -5.66 -13.88 -2.51
C LEU A 195 -5.50 -12.37 -2.33
N GLN A 196 -4.82 -11.69 -3.25
CA GLN A 196 -4.68 -10.22 -3.20
C GLN A 196 -6.04 -9.53 -3.32
N ALA A 197 -6.88 -9.93 -4.28
CA ALA A 197 -8.21 -9.35 -4.43
C ALA A 197 -9.04 -9.50 -3.16
N GLU A 198 -8.99 -10.67 -2.50
CA GLU A 198 -9.67 -10.92 -1.23
C GLU A 198 -9.11 -10.03 -0.10
N ARG A 199 -7.78 -9.93 0.03
CA ARG A 199 -7.10 -9.09 1.04
C ARG A 199 -7.61 -7.64 1.04
N PHE A 200 -7.84 -7.07 -0.14
CA PHE A 200 -8.32 -5.70 -0.31
C PHE A 200 -9.84 -5.57 -0.40
N ARG A 201 -10.62 -6.66 -0.32
CA ARG A 201 -12.09 -6.63 -0.39
C ARG A 201 -12.74 -6.31 0.95
N ALA A 202 -12.31 -7.00 2.01
CA ALA A 202 -12.93 -6.91 3.33
C ALA A 202 -11.95 -7.28 4.45
N PRO A 203 -10.92 -6.44 4.71
CA PRO A 203 -9.97 -6.70 5.77
C PRO A 203 -10.65 -6.70 7.14
N VAL A 204 -10.23 -7.63 7.99
CA VAL A 204 -10.69 -7.77 9.37
C VAL A 204 -9.53 -7.44 10.29
N PHE A 205 -9.73 -6.43 11.14
CA PHE A 205 -8.72 -5.94 12.09
C PHE A 205 -8.65 -6.84 13.34
N ARG A 206 -8.53 -8.15 13.14
CA ARG A 206 -8.32 -9.12 14.21
C ARG A 206 -6.92 -8.98 14.78
N ILE A 207 -6.70 -9.55 15.96
CA ILE A 207 -5.43 -9.49 16.72
C ILE A 207 -4.89 -8.06 16.89
N PHE A 208 -5.77 -7.05 16.84
CA PHE A 208 -5.41 -5.64 16.94
C PHE A 208 -4.65 -5.32 18.23
N HIS A 209 -5.06 -5.92 19.36
CA HIS A 209 -4.43 -5.69 20.64
C HIS A 209 -2.95 -6.08 20.66
N THR A 210 -2.59 -7.23 20.11
CA THR A 210 -1.19 -7.66 20.01
C THR A 210 -0.42 -6.86 18.96
N GLU A 211 -1.09 -6.45 17.89
CA GLU A 211 -0.45 -5.62 16.86
C GLU A 211 -0.12 -4.21 17.35
N LEU A 212 -0.95 -3.67 18.26
CA LEU A 212 -0.71 -2.39 18.91
C LEU A 212 0.67 -2.34 19.58
N GLU A 213 1.01 -3.41 20.30
CA GLU A 213 2.29 -3.55 21.00
C GLU A 213 3.46 -3.66 20.02
N ALA A 214 3.28 -4.37 18.89
CA ALA A 214 4.33 -4.48 17.86
C ALA A 214 4.68 -3.12 17.24
N VAL A 215 3.68 -2.31 16.89
CA VAL A 215 3.90 -0.95 16.35
C VAL A 215 4.48 -0.02 17.41
N TYR A 216 4.09 -0.19 18.67
CA TYR A 216 4.67 0.56 19.78
C TYR A 216 6.16 0.25 19.95
N GLU A 217 6.54 -1.02 19.83
CA GLU A 217 7.94 -1.44 19.88
C GLU A 217 8.75 -0.88 18.71
N GLU A 218 8.18 -0.82 17.51
CA GLU A 218 8.82 -0.15 16.37
C GLU A 218 9.06 1.34 16.65
N LYS A 219 8.09 2.03 17.27
CA LYS A 219 8.30 3.42 17.70
C LYS A 219 9.45 3.53 18.71
N ASN A 220 9.54 2.62 19.69
CA ASN A 220 10.62 2.61 20.68
C ASN A 220 11.99 2.44 20.01
N ILE A 221 12.13 1.49 19.09
CA ILE A 221 13.37 1.29 18.32
C ILE A 221 13.73 2.57 17.54
N GLY A 222 12.74 3.22 16.94
CA GLY A 222 12.93 4.49 16.23
C GLY A 222 13.35 5.65 17.14
N MET A 223 12.94 5.62 18.41
CA MET A 223 13.27 6.64 19.40
C MET A 223 14.71 6.57 19.92
N ASP A 224 15.46 5.52 19.64
CA ASP A 224 16.89 5.44 19.96
C ASP A 224 17.78 5.82 18.76
N ASN A 225 17.20 6.12 17.60
CA ASN A 225 17.93 6.51 16.40
C ASN A 225 18.05 8.04 16.27
N ASP A 226 19.27 8.58 16.44
CA ASP A 226 19.50 10.02 16.39
C ASP A 226 19.22 10.66 15.03
N GLY A 227 19.43 9.93 13.93
CA GLY A 227 19.08 10.38 12.58
C GLY A 227 17.58 10.59 12.41
N ARG A 228 16.76 9.64 12.92
CA ARG A 228 15.29 9.76 12.92
C ARG A 228 14.82 10.91 13.80
N LYS A 229 15.38 11.08 15.00
CA LYS A 229 15.08 12.21 15.89
C LYS A 229 15.35 13.56 15.22
N MET A 230 16.54 13.70 14.65
CA MET A 230 16.95 14.93 13.96
C MET A 230 16.00 15.22 12.80
N TYR A 231 15.66 14.22 11.99
CA TYR A 231 14.75 14.37 10.85
C TYR A 231 13.34 14.78 11.28
N GLU A 232 12.75 14.11 12.28
CA GLU A 232 11.42 14.47 12.81
C GLU A 232 11.40 15.90 13.36
N LYS A 233 12.42 16.30 14.15
CA LYS A 233 12.52 17.66 14.71
C LYS A 233 12.75 18.74 13.65
N MET A 234 13.56 18.43 12.64
CA MET A 234 13.78 19.32 11.50
C MET A 234 12.47 19.55 10.73
N LEU A 235 11.74 18.49 10.38
CA LEU A 235 10.45 18.61 9.70
C LEU A 235 9.43 19.38 10.54
N PHE A 236 9.35 19.12 11.85
CA PHE A 236 8.48 19.86 12.75
C PHE A 236 8.79 21.36 12.75
N ALA A 237 10.07 21.75 12.76
CA ALA A 237 10.50 23.15 12.74
C ALA A 237 10.25 23.84 11.39
N LEU A 238 10.49 23.14 10.28
CA LEU A 238 10.30 23.67 8.92
C LEU A 238 8.81 23.76 8.53
N PHE A 239 7.98 22.86 9.05
CA PHE A 239 6.56 22.71 8.70
C PHE A 239 5.65 22.76 9.94
N PRO A 240 5.58 23.92 10.63
CA PRO A 240 4.85 24.03 11.90
C PRO A 240 3.33 23.89 11.76
N THR A 241 2.78 24.06 10.56
CA THR A 241 1.33 24.00 10.29
C THR A 241 0.95 22.93 9.25
N HIS A 242 1.92 22.46 8.47
CA HIS A 242 1.73 21.52 7.38
C HIS A 242 1.94 20.08 7.85
N ASN A 243 1.16 19.15 7.32
CA ASN A 243 1.15 17.74 7.74
C ASN A 243 2.53 17.06 7.65
N TYR A 244 3.41 17.50 6.74
CA TYR A 244 4.80 17.00 6.65
C TYR A 244 5.61 17.18 7.94
N GLY A 245 5.30 18.18 8.78
CA GLY A 245 5.93 18.35 10.09
C GLY A 245 5.07 17.87 11.26
N GLN A 246 3.78 17.64 11.05
CA GLN A 246 2.79 17.37 12.11
C GLN A 246 2.32 15.91 12.16
N GLN A 247 2.38 15.19 11.04
CA GLN A 247 1.94 13.80 10.92
C GLN A 247 3.15 12.86 10.79
N THR A 248 3.68 12.41 11.92
CA THR A 248 4.76 11.41 11.92
C THR A 248 4.23 10.06 11.41
N THR A 249 5.02 9.38 10.57
CA THR A 249 4.56 8.14 9.91
C THR A 249 4.28 6.99 10.85
N ILE A 250 5.14 6.75 11.83
CA ILE A 250 4.87 5.73 12.86
C ILE A 250 3.78 6.21 13.82
N GLY A 251 3.60 7.52 13.98
CA GLY A 251 2.70 8.14 14.95
C GLY A 251 3.41 8.72 16.18
N THR A 252 2.61 9.36 17.05
CA THR A 252 3.07 9.87 18.36
C THR A 252 2.69 8.89 19.45
N ILE A 253 3.51 8.78 20.51
CA ILE A 253 3.24 7.90 21.66
C ILE A 253 1.81 8.08 22.20
N GLU A 254 1.33 9.32 22.24
CA GLU A 254 -0.02 9.65 22.69
C GLU A 254 -1.09 9.02 21.80
N HIS A 255 -0.98 9.14 20.48
CA HIS A 255 -1.94 8.55 19.54
C HIS A 255 -1.84 7.02 19.51
N LEU A 256 -0.63 6.45 19.57
CA LEU A 256 -0.45 4.98 19.64
C LEU A 256 -1.09 4.39 20.91
N LYS A 257 -1.01 5.11 22.04
CA LYS A 257 -1.65 4.70 23.30
C LYS A 257 -3.15 4.94 23.34
N ASN A 258 -3.72 5.61 22.35
CA ASN A 258 -5.15 5.90 22.26
C ASN A 258 -5.63 5.62 20.83
N PRO A 259 -5.60 4.36 20.37
CA PRO A 259 -6.03 4.02 19.03
C PRO A 259 -7.54 4.17 18.86
N SER A 260 -7.98 4.22 17.60
CA SER A 260 -9.40 4.12 17.22
C SER A 260 -9.53 3.21 15.99
N LEU A 261 -10.14 2.04 16.19
CA LEU A 261 -10.46 1.10 15.12
C LEU A 261 -11.51 1.67 14.16
N VAL A 262 -12.39 2.55 14.66
CA VAL A 262 -13.37 3.27 13.85
C VAL A 262 -12.68 4.22 12.87
N GLU A 263 -11.70 5.00 13.32
CA GLU A 263 -10.95 5.90 12.43
C GLU A 263 -10.11 5.11 11.41
N ILE A 264 -9.51 3.98 11.82
CA ILE A 264 -8.79 3.08 10.89
C ILE A 264 -9.73 2.59 9.78
N ARG A 265 -10.96 2.16 10.14
CA ARG A 265 -11.97 1.70 9.18
C ARG A 265 -12.42 2.82 8.24
N LYS A 266 -12.61 4.04 8.76
CA LYS A 266 -12.94 5.22 7.93
C LYS A 266 -11.83 5.54 6.95
N TYR A 267 -10.58 5.48 7.38
CA TYR A 267 -9.42 5.74 6.53
C TYR A 267 -9.33 4.72 5.39
N TYR A 268 -9.45 3.42 5.70
CA TYR A 268 -9.51 2.36 4.70
C TYR A 268 -10.62 2.64 3.67
N ASN A 269 -11.86 2.84 4.12
CA ASN A 269 -13.00 3.09 3.23
C ASN A 269 -12.84 4.37 2.38
N LYS A 270 -12.10 5.37 2.86
CA LYS A 270 -11.90 6.64 2.17
C LYS A 270 -10.81 6.57 1.11
N TYR A 271 -9.70 5.90 1.41
CA TYR A 271 -8.48 5.99 0.61
C TYR A 271 -8.10 4.70 -0.13
N TYR A 272 -8.54 3.53 0.34
CA TYR A 272 -8.30 2.24 -0.30
C TYR A 272 -9.41 1.94 -1.31
N VAL A 273 -9.54 2.85 -2.27
CA VAL A 273 -10.50 2.79 -3.37
C VAL A 273 -9.75 2.64 -4.69
N PRO A 274 -10.28 1.88 -5.68
CA PRO A 274 -9.54 1.52 -6.88
C PRO A 274 -8.89 2.71 -7.62
N ASN A 275 -9.60 3.82 -7.77
CA ASN A 275 -9.10 5.02 -8.44
C ASN A 275 -7.99 5.78 -7.69
N ASN A 276 -7.69 5.40 -6.45
CA ASN A 276 -6.58 5.91 -5.65
C ASN A 276 -5.47 4.86 -5.45
N MET A 277 -5.53 3.75 -6.20
CA MET A 277 -4.61 2.62 -6.08
C MET A 277 -3.96 2.28 -7.43
N ALA A 278 -2.79 1.66 -7.35
CA ALA A 278 -2.07 1.11 -8.49
C ALA A 278 -1.57 -0.30 -8.21
N LEU A 279 -1.94 -1.24 -9.08
CA LEU A 279 -1.40 -2.59 -9.12
C LEU A 279 -0.25 -2.64 -10.12
N ILE A 280 0.94 -2.99 -9.66
CA ILE A 280 2.17 -2.99 -10.45
C ILE A 280 2.71 -4.42 -10.48
N MET A 281 2.99 -4.96 -11.67
CA MET A 281 3.62 -6.28 -11.81
C MET A 281 4.76 -6.24 -12.82
N SER A 282 5.89 -6.84 -12.44
CA SER A 282 7.06 -6.97 -13.30
C SER A 282 7.64 -8.37 -13.23
N GLY A 283 7.89 -9.03 -14.37
CA GLY A 283 8.46 -10.38 -14.40
C GLY A 283 8.07 -11.20 -15.62
N ASP A 284 8.11 -12.52 -15.48
CA ASP A 284 7.69 -13.46 -16.53
C ASP A 284 6.15 -13.46 -16.67
N ILE A 285 5.65 -12.53 -17.48
CA ILE A 285 4.22 -12.26 -17.66
C ILE A 285 3.84 -12.15 -19.13
N ASN A 286 2.60 -12.54 -19.45
CA ASN A 286 1.95 -12.19 -20.69
C ASN A 286 0.96 -11.04 -20.44
N TYR A 287 1.19 -9.87 -21.03
CA TYR A 287 0.38 -8.69 -20.79
C TYR A 287 -1.11 -8.87 -21.09
N ASP A 288 -1.45 -9.51 -22.22
CA ASP A 288 -2.83 -9.61 -22.71
C ASP A 288 -3.65 -10.65 -21.92
N ASP A 289 -3.01 -11.69 -21.41
CA ASP A 289 -3.62 -12.65 -20.49
C ASP A 289 -3.75 -12.06 -19.08
N LEU A 290 -2.67 -11.47 -18.57
CA LEU A 290 -2.60 -10.97 -17.20
C LEU A 290 -3.60 -9.84 -16.94
N ILE A 291 -3.75 -8.89 -17.88
CA ILE A 291 -4.71 -7.79 -17.70
C ILE A 291 -6.16 -8.30 -17.57
N LYS A 292 -6.54 -9.37 -18.29
CA LYS A 292 -7.88 -9.99 -18.18
C LYS A 292 -8.08 -10.63 -16.81
N LYS A 293 -7.05 -11.31 -16.30
CA LYS A 293 -7.07 -11.92 -14.97
C LYS A 293 -7.15 -10.88 -13.87
N ILE A 294 -6.41 -9.78 -13.99
CA ILE A 294 -6.49 -8.66 -13.05
C ILE A 294 -7.88 -8.03 -13.07
N ASP A 295 -8.41 -7.68 -14.26
CA ASP A 295 -9.74 -7.09 -14.37
C ASP A 295 -10.82 -7.99 -13.76
N LYS A 296 -10.77 -9.30 -14.02
CA LYS A 296 -11.70 -10.27 -13.42
C LYS A 296 -11.67 -10.28 -11.89
N ASN A 297 -10.50 -10.16 -11.26
CA ASN A 297 -10.36 -10.27 -9.81
C ASN A 297 -10.60 -8.95 -9.07
N PHE A 298 -10.28 -7.81 -9.70
CA PHE A 298 -10.30 -6.50 -9.05
C PHE A 298 -11.41 -5.57 -9.55
N SER A 299 -12.40 -6.06 -10.31
CA SER A 299 -13.49 -5.24 -10.88
C SER A 299 -14.70 -5.03 -9.96
N TYR A 300 -14.66 -5.52 -8.72
CA TYR A 300 -15.72 -5.33 -7.74
C TYR A 300 -15.85 -3.88 -7.25
#